data_AF-A0A0F9FVR2-F1
#
_entry.id   AF-A0A0F9FVR2-F1
#
_cell.length_a   1.000
_cell.length_b   1.000
_cell.length_c   1.000
_cell.angle_alpha   90.00
_cell.angle_beta   90.00
_cell.angle_gamma   90.00
#
_symmetry.space_group_name_H-M   'P 1'
#
loop_
_entity.id
_entity.type
_entity.pdbx_description
1 polymer ?
#
loop_
_entity_poly.entity_id
_entity_poly.type
_entity_poly.pdbx_seq_one_letter_code
_entity_poly.pdbx_strand_id
1 'polypeptide(L)'
;MILSEIIKYGISKSELKKIAKHNQYLTEGEVGNIINNILHELHARVNIYLMRWILRFVPKMTGALRRDLLMHIRETIVKNYTIFFYIETSISYAVKVNQMPTRVVRHKGKKVEYKERTYTLWDPQAIGHFFDKLESYAFKIIPIILVKIKRKFASRTKLKYREIKITLQ
;
A
#
# COMPACT_ATOMS: atom_id res chain seq x y z
N MET A 1 0.32 7.65 -19.64
CA MET A 1 0.00 8.20 -18.31
C MET A 1 -0.11 7.04 -17.34
N ILE A 2 0.82 6.94 -16.39
CA ILE A 2 0.80 5.95 -15.31
C ILE A 2 -0.10 6.55 -14.22
N LEU A 3 -1.07 5.79 -13.72
CA LEU A 3 -1.77 6.15 -12.50
C LEU A 3 -0.92 5.61 -11.35
N SER A 4 -0.37 6.51 -10.55
CA SER A 4 0.39 6.18 -9.36
C SER A 4 -0.11 6.99 -8.18
N GLU A 5 -0.44 6.29 -7.11
CA GLU A 5 -0.67 6.89 -5.79
C GLU A 5 0.41 6.41 -4.83
N ILE A 6 0.95 7.34 -4.07
CA ILE A 6 2.02 7.09 -3.10
C ILE A 6 1.51 7.49 -1.72
N ILE A 7 1.29 6.50 -0.88
CA ILE A 7 0.89 6.74 0.52
C ILE A 7 2.15 6.65 1.40
N LYS A 8 2.40 7.68 2.21
CA LYS A 8 3.59 7.79 3.05
C LYS A 8 3.23 7.74 4.53
N TYR A 9 3.81 6.80 5.27
CA TYR A 9 3.68 6.71 6.72
C TYR A 9 5.04 6.68 7.36
N GLY A 10 5.28 7.50 8.37
CA GLY A 10 6.59 7.51 9.00
C GLY A 10 6.71 8.49 10.15
N ILE A 11 7.96 8.71 10.53
CA ILE A 11 8.36 9.74 11.48
C ILE A 11 9.47 10.58 10.88
N SER A 12 9.47 11.88 11.16
CA SER A 12 10.56 12.77 10.76
C SER A 12 11.82 12.49 11.61
N LYS A 13 13.00 12.74 11.04
CA LYS A 13 14.28 12.63 11.79
C LYS A 13 14.31 13.54 13.03
N SER A 14 13.73 14.74 12.93
CA SER A 14 13.64 15.69 14.05
C SER A 14 12.77 15.15 15.19
N GLU A 15 11.67 14.48 14.87
CA GLU A 15 10.80 13.89 15.88
C GLU A 15 11.42 12.64 16.51
N LEU A 16 12.16 11.84 15.74
CA LEU A 16 12.96 10.74 16.27
C LEU A 16 14.01 11.23 17.29
N LYS A 17 14.74 12.30 16.95
CA LYS A 17 15.67 12.98 17.86
C LYS A 17 14.98 13.47 19.13
N LYS A 18 13.78 14.04 18.98
CA LYS A 18 12.97 14.50 20.11
C LYS A 18 12.60 13.34 21.03
N ILE A 19 12.14 12.21 20.49
CA ILE A 19 11.80 11.01 21.27
C ILE A 19 13.02 10.53 22.05
N ALA A 20 14.16 10.38 21.38
CA ALA A 20 15.40 9.92 22.01
C ALA A 20 15.86 10.86 23.13
N LYS A 21 15.80 12.19 22.92
CA LYS A 21 16.17 13.18 23.95
C LYS A 21 15.33 13.08 25.22
N HIS A 22 14.07 12.66 25.12
CA HIS A 22 13.16 12.53 26.27
C HIS A 22 13.11 11.10 26.83
N ASN A 23 13.82 10.14 26.22
CA ASN A 23 13.88 8.77 26.69
C ASN A 23 15.18 8.54 27.48
N GLN A 24 15.06 8.17 28.75
CA GLN A 24 16.22 7.96 29.63
C GLN A 24 16.94 6.62 29.40
N TYR A 25 16.34 5.71 28.62
CA TYR A 25 16.81 4.32 28.51
C TYR A 25 17.31 3.93 27.12
N LEU A 26 17.00 4.72 26.09
CA LEU A 26 17.27 4.37 24.69
C LEU A 26 18.00 5.51 23.99
N THR A 27 19.03 5.15 23.25
CA THR A 27 19.76 6.06 22.35
C THR A 27 18.96 6.37 21.08
N GLU A 28 19.35 7.43 20.36
CA GLU A 28 18.73 7.78 19.06
C GLU A 28 18.77 6.62 18.06
N GLY A 29 19.89 5.88 18.02
CA GLY A 29 20.06 4.70 17.16
C GLY A 29 19.09 3.57 17.52
N GLU A 30 18.93 3.27 18.81
CA GLU A 30 18.01 2.23 19.28
C GLU A 30 16.54 2.60 19.03
N VAL A 31 16.17 3.86 19.29
CA VAL A 31 14.84 4.37 18.95
C VAL A 31 14.60 4.22 17.45
N GLY A 32 15.56 4.62 16.61
CA GLY A 32 15.45 4.47 15.16
C GLY A 32 15.31 3.02 14.71
N ASN A 33 16.05 2.09 15.31
CA ASN A 33 15.93 0.66 15.02
C ASN A 33 14.55 0.11 15.40
N ILE A 34 14.02 0.49 16.56
CA ILE A 34 12.67 0.10 16.99
C ILE A 34 11.62 0.63 16.00
N ILE A 35 11.71 1.91 15.61
CA ILE A 35 10.79 2.50 14.63
C ILE A 35 10.90 1.79 13.27
N ASN A 36 12.10 1.56 12.75
CA ASN A 36 12.28 0.84 11.49
C ASN A 36 11.67 -0.57 11.55
N ASN A 37 11.87 -1.29 12.66
CA ASN A 37 11.26 -2.62 12.83
C ASN A 37 9.73 -2.57 12.89
N ILE A 38 9.15 -1.56 13.55
CA ILE A 38 7.69 -1.33 13.53
C ILE A 38 7.21 -1.09 12.11
N LEU A 39 7.92 -0.27 11.34
CA LEU A 39 7.56 0.07 9.96
C LEU A 39 7.70 -1.12 9.02
N HIS A 40 8.74 -1.93 9.14
CA HIS A 40 8.90 -3.18 8.38
C HIS A 40 7.82 -4.20 8.71
N GLU A 41 7.47 -4.38 9.98
CA GLU A 41 6.37 -5.28 10.36
C GLU A 41 5.01 -4.76 9.86
N LEU A 42 4.80 -3.43 9.91
CA LEU A 42 3.59 -2.80 9.38
C LEU A 42 3.47 -3.00 7.88
N HIS A 43 4.55 -2.73 7.14
CA HIS A 43 4.68 -2.92 5.70
C HIS A 43 4.34 -4.36 5.30
N ALA A 44 5.00 -5.36 5.91
CA ALA A 44 4.76 -6.76 5.61
C ALA A 44 3.29 -7.17 5.83
N ARG A 45 2.68 -6.74 6.95
CA ARG A 45 1.28 -7.06 7.24
C ARG A 45 0.32 -6.37 6.29
N VAL A 46 0.48 -5.07 6.05
CA VAL A 46 -0.39 -4.28 5.16
C VAL A 46 -0.33 -4.84 3.74
N ASN A 47 0.86 -5.15 3.23
CA ASN A 47 1.02 -5.77 1.91
C ASN A 47 0.22 -7.07 1.76
N ILE A 48 0.24 -7.95 2.77
CA ILE A 48 -0.58 -9.17 2.76
C ILE A 48 -2.08 -8.83 2.60
N TYR A 49 -2.57 -7.81 3.32
CA TYR A 49 -3.97 -7.41 3.20
C TYR A 49 -4.30 -6.78 1.87
N LEU A 50 -3.45 -5.90 1.34
CA LEU A 50 -3.66 -5.29 0.03
C LEU A 50 -3.61 -6.33 -1.09
N MET A 51 -2.65 -7.27 -1.03
CA MET A 51 -2.60 -8.41 -1.94
C MET A 51 -3.89 -9.23 -1.87
N ARG A 52 -4.35 -9.61 -0.67
CA ARG A 52 -5.62 -10.35 -0.50
C ARG A 52 -6.81 -9.58 -1.07
N TRP A 53 -6.83 -8.26 -0.88
CA TRP A 53 -7.87 -7.40 -1.43
C TRP A 53 -7.84 -7.44 -2.96
N ILE A 54 -6.68 -7.26 -3.59
CA ILE A 54 -6.51 -7.41 -5.05
C ILE A 54 -6.96 -8.78 -5.51
N LEU A 55 -6.50 -9.87 -4.86
CA LEU A 55 -6.85 -11.23 -5.26
C LEU A 55 -8.37 -11.50 -5.19
N ARG A 56 -9.07 -10.80 -4.28
CA ARG A 56 -10.52 -10.90 -4.08
C ARG A 56 -11.31 -10.12 -5.13
N PHE A 57 -10.88 -8.91 -5.46
CA PHE A 57 -11.64 -7.98 -6.29
C PHE A 57 -11.16 -7.91 -7.75
N VAL A 58 -9.97 -8.40 -8.06
CA VAL A 58 -9.43 -8.49 -9.42
C VAL A 58 -9.54 -9.94 -9.93
N PRO A 59 -10.40 -10.22 -10.93
CA PRO A 59 -10.59 -11.56 -11.46
C PRO A 59 -9.28 -12.22 -11.93
N LYS A 60 -9.21 -13.56 -11.89
CA LYS A 60 -8.02 -14.28 -12.37
C LYS A 60 -7.82 -14.10 -13.89
N MET A 61 -8.90 -13.93 -14.63
CA MET A 61 -8.89 -13.82 -16.10
C MET A 61 -8.32 -12.48 -16.61
N THR A 62 -8.19 -11.45 -15.76
CA THR A 62 -7.52 -10.18 -16.10
C THR A 62 -6.00 -10.27 -15.88
N GLY A 63 -5.40 -11.40 -16.27
CA GLY A 63 -4.11 -11.90 -15.76
C GLY A 63 -2.95 -10.89 -15.78
N ALA A 64 -2.85 -10.03 -16.79
CA ALA A 64 -1.82 -8.99 -16.87
C ALA A 64 -2.01 -7.90 -15.80
N LEU A 65 -3.21 -7.35 -15.66
CA LEU A 65 -3.53 -6.34 -14.64
C LEU A 65 -3.30 -6.87 -13.23
N ARG A 66 -3.79 -8.08 -12.94
CA ARG A 66 -3.64 -8.68 -11.61
C ARG A 66 -2.17 -8.90 -11.28
N ARG A 67 -1.35 -9.29 -12.26
CA ARG A 67 0.08 -9.46 -12.10
C ARG A 67 0.79 -8.13 -11.84
N ASP A 68 0.50 -7.11 -12.63
CA ASP A 68 1.09 -5.77 -12.50
C ASP A 68 0.79 -5.16 -11.12
N LEU A 69 -0.47 -5.19 -10.69
CA LEU A 69 -0.87 -4.66 -9.37
C LEU A 69 -0.16 -5.39 -8.22
N LEU A 70 -0.02 -6.72 -8.31
CA LEU A 70 0.70 -7.49 -7.30
C LEU A 70 2.21 -7.24 -7.33
N MET A 71 2.78 -6.90 -8.50
CA MET A 71 4.18 -6.54 -8.64
C MET A 71 4.47 -5.20 -7.97
N HIS A 72 3.69 -4.16 -8.26
CA HIS A 72 3.91 -2.82 -7.70
C HIS A 72 3.67 -2.75 -6.18
N ILE A 73 2.74 -3.54 -5.63
CA ILE A 73 2.62 -3.66 -4.17
C ILE A 73 3.88 -4.28 -3.53
N ARG A 74 4.64 -5.09 -4.26
CA ARG A 74 5.92 -5.63 -3.75
C ARG A 74 7.07 -4.63 -3.82
N GLU A 75 6.94 -3.59 -4.64
CA GLU A 75 7.92 -2.50 -4.77
C GLU A 75 7.80 -1.47 -3.63
N THR A 76 6.82 -1.62 -2.75
CA THR A 76 6.69 -0.81 -1.54
C THR A 76 7.93 -0.96 -0.66
N ILE A 77 8.47 0.16 -0.19
CA ILE A 77 9.75 0.19 0.54
C ILE A 77 9.62 0.91 1.89
N VAL A 78 10.49 0.53 2.83
CA VAL A 78 10.76 1.30 4.04
C VAL A 78 12.12 1.97 3.88
N LYS A 79 12.15 3.30 3.93
CA LYS A 79 13.38 4.09 3.80
C LYS A 79 13.31 5.30 4.73
N ASN A 80 14.39 5.56 5.45
CA ASN A 80 14.51 6.73 6.34
C ASN A 80 13.34 6.88 7.32
N TYR A 81 12.96 5.81 8.03
CA TYR A 81 11.84 5.80 8.98
C TYR A 81 10.48 6.17 8.36
N THR A 82 10.34 5.94 7.06
CA THR A 82 9.11 6.18 6.29
C THR A 82 8.83 4.97 5.39
N ILE A 83 7.59 4.53 5.34
CA ILE A 83 7.09 3.51 4.42
C ILE A 83 6.44 4.21 3.25
N PHE A 84 6.73 3.74 2.05
CA PHE A 84 6.13 4.16 0.80
C PHE A 84 5.29 3.01 0.26
N PHE A 85 3.97 3.20 0.20
CA PHE A 85 3.06 2.29 -0.47
C PHE A 85 2.76 2.83 -1.87
N TYR A 86 3.32 2.18 -2.90
CA TYR A 86 3.02 2.35 -4.31
C TYR A 86 1.81 1.50 -4.71
N ILE A 87 0.81 2.16 -5.28
CA ILE A 87 -0.31 1.51 -5.94
C ILE A 87 -0.28 1.99 -7.40
N GLU A 88 0.29 1.16 -8.27
CA GLU A 88 0.55 1.52 -9.67
C GLU A 88 0.07 0.45 -10.63
N THR A 89 -0.24 0.87 -11.86
CA THR A 89 -0.42 -0.04 -12.99
C THR A 89 0.18 0.55 -14.26
N SER A 90 0.85 -0.28 -15.05
CA SER A 90 1.42 0.09 -16.35
C SER A 90 0.37 0.15 -17.48
N ILE A 91 -0.86 -0.33 -17.21
CA ILE A 91 -1.89 -0.53 -18.22
C ILE A 91 -2.69 0.75 -18.42
N SER A 92 -2.38 1.48 -19.50
CA SER A 92 -3.04 2.73 -19.92
C SER A 92 -4.56 2.63 -20.10
N TYR A 93 -5.09 1.42 -20.31
CA TYR A 93 -6.54 1.17 -20.45
C TYR A 93 -7.32 1.42 -19.15
N ALA A 94 -6.71 1.33 -17.96
CA ALA A 94 -7.41 1.57 -16.69
C ALA A 94 -7.98 3.00 -16.59
N VAL A 95 -7.25 4.01 -17.06
CA VAL A 95 -7.69 5.41 -17.13
C VAL A 95 -8.89 5.57 -18.08
N LYS A 96 -8.79 4.97 -19.27
CA LYS A 96 -9.84 5.08 -20.30
C LYS A 96 -11.13 4.39 -19.87
N VAL A 97 -11.03 3.30 -19.10
CA VAL A 97 -12.16 2.55 -18.55
C VAL A 97 -12.90 3.32 -17.46
N ASN A 98 -12.18 4.01 -16.58
CA ASN A 98 -12.78 4.81 -15.51
C ASN A 98 -13.67 5.96 -16.04
N GLN A 99 -13.46 6.37 -17.29
CA GLN A 99 -14.19 7.44 -17.96
C GLN A 99 -15.38 6.94 -18.82
N MET A 100 -15.56 5.62 -18.96
CA MET A 100 -16.60 5.07 -19.83
C MET A 100 -17.94 4.90 -19.08
N PRO A 101 -19.08 5.31 -19.68
CA PRO A 101 -20.39 5.04 -19.11
C PRO A 101 -20.67 3.53 -19.11
N THR A 102 -21.27 3.04 -18.02
CA THR A 102 -21.53 1.63 -17.66
C THR A 102 -22.09 0.77 -18.80
N ARG A 103 -22.83 1.38 -19.74
CA ARG A 103 -23.44 0.77 -20.94
C ARG A 103 -22.47 0.42 -22.08
N VAL A 104 -21.39 1.18 -22.25
CA VAL A 104 -20.34 0.96 -23.29
C VAL A 104 -19.35 -0.13 -22.86
N VAL A 105 -19.40 -0.50 -21.58
CA VAL A 105 -18.46 -1.38 -20.89
C VAL A 105 -18.91 -2.86 -20.91
N ARG A 106 -20.09 -3.16 -21.47
CA ARG A 106 -20.62 -4.53 -21.61
C ARG A 106 -19.95 -5.28 -22.77
N HIS A 107 -18.74 -5.77 -22.56
CA HIS A 107 -18.10 -6.68 -23.50
C HIS A 107 -17.58 -7.92 -22.75
N LYS A 108 -18.47 -8.91 -22.61
CA LYS A 108 -18.12 -10.25 -22.14
C LYS A 108 -17.28 -10.93 -23.22
N GLY A 109 -15.99 -11.15 -22.97
CA GLY A 109 -15.13 -11.97 -23.84
C GLY A 109 -14.55 -11.26 -25.07
N LYS A 110 -14.46 -9.93 -25.07
CA LYS A 110 -13.86 -9.21 -26.23
C LYS A 110 -12.35 -9.40 -26.24
N LYS A 111 -11.86 -9.90 -27.36
CA LYS A 111 -10.42 -10.04 -27.65
C LYS A 111 -9.88 -8.68 -28.08
N VAL A 112 -8.79 -8.24 -27.46
CA VAL A 112 -8.06 -7.01 -27.84
C VAL A 112 -6.60 -7.37 -28.08
N GLU A 113 -6.06 -6.89 -29.20
CA GLU A 113 -4.67 -7.11 -29.57
C GLU A 113 -3.79 -5.95 -29.13
N TYR A 114 -2.67 -6.27 -28.47
CA TYR A 114 -1.65 -5.31 -28.07
C TYR A 114 -0.27 -5.97 -28.15
N LYS A 115 0.69 -5.32 -28.82
CA LYS A 115 2.05 -5.86 -29.06
C LYS A 115 2.01 -7.31 -29.58
N GLU A 116 1.23 -7.54 -30.64
CA GLU A 116 1.10 -8.85 -31.32
C GLU A 116 0.54 -9.98 -30.44
N ARG A 117 -0.09 -9.65 -29.30
CA ARG A 117 -0.71 -10.62 -28.41
C ARG A 117 -2.19 -10.31 -28.21
N THR A 118 -3.02 -11.33 -28.34
CA THR A 118 -4.47 -11.24 -28.16
C THR A 118 -4.86 -11.53 -26.70
N TYR A 119 -5.50 -10.56 -26.05
CA TYR A 119 -5.96 -10.66 -24.66
C TYR A 119 -7.49 -10.74 -24.63
N THR A 120 -8.06 -11.66 -23.85
CA THR A 120 -9.51 -11.70 -23.64
C THR A 120 -9.86 -10.83 -22.43
N LEU A 121 -10.59 -9.74 -22.67
CA LEU A 121 -11.06 -8.86 -21.61
C LEU A 121 -12.35 -9.44 -20.99
N TRP A 122 -12.30 -9.77 -19.70
CA TRP A 122 -13.41 -10.30 -18.92
C TRP A 122 -13.92 -9.29 -17.89
N ASP A 123 -14.35 -8.14 -18.42
CA ASP A 123 -15.10 -7.07 -17.77
C ASP A 123 -14.29 -5.87 -17.21
N PRO A 124 -14.37 -4.69 -17.88
CA PRO A 124 -13.81 -3.44 -17.41
C PRO A 124 -14.60 -2.76 -16.26
N GLN A 125 -15.74 -3.29 -15.81
CA GLN A 125 -16.45 -2.72 -14.64
C GLN A 125 -15.75 -2.92 -13.28
N ALA A 126 -14.68 -3.71 -13.19
CA ALA A 126 -14.00 -3.96 -11.91
C ALA A 126 -12.98 -2.87 -11.50
N ILE A 127 -12.68 -1.90 -12.36
CA ILE A 127 -11.60 -0.90 -12.15
C ILE A 127 -12.13 0.54 -12.34
N GLY A 128 -13.29 0.86 -11.76
CA GLY A 128 -13.71 2.27 -11.58
C GLY A 128 -12.90 2.90 -10.44
N HIS A 129 -13.58 3.27 -9.35
CA HIS A 129 -13.01 3.63 -8.03
C HIS A 129 -12.14 2.54 -7.37
N PHE A 130 -11.50 1.65 -8.12
CA PHE A 130 -10.66 0.58 -7.60
C PHE A 130 -9.47 1.13 -6.82
N PHE A 131 -8.79 2.13 -7.39
CA PHE A 131 -7.67 2.79 -6.73
C PHE A 131 -8.17 3.52 -5.47
N ASP A 132 -9.19 4.36 -5.59
CA ASP A 132 -9.82 5.05 -4.46
C ASP A 132 -10.28 4.08 -3.34
N LYS A 133 -10.82 2.91 -3.70
CA LYS A 133 -11.27 1.89 -2.75
C LYS A 133 -10.10 1.13 -2.12
N LEU A 134 -9.05 0.83 -2.89
CA LEU A 134 -7.84 0.19 -2.39
C LEU A 134 -7.08 1.14 -1.46
N GLU A 135 -7.02 2.41 -1.82
CA GLU A 135 -6.46 3.50 -1.03
C GLU A 135 -7.27 3.71 0.26
N SER A 136 -8.60 3.84 0.15
CA SER A 136 -9.50 3.89 1.31
C SER A 136 -9.35 2.67 2.22
N TYR A 137 -9.17 1.49 1.64
CA TYR A 137 -8.91 0.25 2.38
C TYR A 137 -7.55 0.28 3.08
N ALA A 138 -6.51 0.81 2.43
CA ALA A 138 -5.19 1.04 3.01
C ALA A 138 -5.27 2.01 4.20
N PHE A 139 -5.92 3.17 4.03
CA PHE A 139 -6.14 4.17 5.08
C PHE A 139 -6.91 3.61 6.27
N LYS A 140 -7.86 2.70 6.02
CA LYS A 140 -8.61 2.04 7.10
C LYS A 140 -7.74 1.02 7.85
N ILE A 141 -6.95 0.22 7.13
CA ILE A 141 -6.27 -0.92 7.74
C ILE A 141 -4.92 -0.58 8.39
N ILE A 142 -4.20 0.41 7.85
CA ILE A 142 -2.88 0.83 8.35
C ILE A 142 -2.95 1.25 9.83
N PRO A 143 -3.87 2.14 10.26
CA PRO A 143 -3.98 2.52 11.67
C PRO A 143 -4.31 1.34 12.58
N ILE A 144 -5.21 0.44 12.15
CA ILE A 144 -5.61 -0.74 12.93
C ILE A 144 -4.41 -1.67 13.18
N ILE A 145 -3.62 -1.93 12.14
CA ILE A 145 -2.42 -2.77 12.25
C ILE A 145 -1.34 -2.07 13.07
N LEU A 146 -1.12 -0.78 12.83
CA LEU A 146 -0.13 0.04 13.53
C LEU A 146 -0.38 0.04 15.04
N VAL A 147 -1.63 0.18 15.50
CA VAL A 147 -1.97 0.09 16.93
C VAL A 147 -1.51 -1.25 17.53
N LYS A 148 -1.78 -2.37 16.83
CA LYS A 148 -1.39 -3.71 17.30
C LYS A 148 0.13 -3.87 17.38
N ILE A 149 0.85 -3.43 16.34
CA ILE A 149 2.32 -3.51 16.31
C ILE A 149 2.93 -2.60 17.38
N LYS A 150 2.48 -1.35 17.49
CA LYS A 150 2.95 -0.42 18.53
C LYS A 150 2.80 -0.99 19.93
N ARG A 151 1.67 -1.63 20.24
CA ARG A 151 1.46 -2.28 21.55
C ARG A 151 2.45 -3.42 21.79
N LYS A 152 2.68 -4.26 20.78
CA LYS A 152 3.67 -5.35 20.83
C LYS A 152 5.09 -4.84 21.10
N PHE A 153 5.49 -3.75 20.45
CA PHE A 153 6.83 -3.18 20.68
C PHE A 153 6.93 -2.44 22.01
N ALA A 154 5.89 -1.69 22.41
CA ALA A 154 5.88 -0.99 23.68
C ALA A 154 5.93 -1.93 24.90
N SER A 155 5.44 -3.18 24.79
CA SER A 155 5.57 -4.17 25.86
C SER A 155 6.94 -4.86 25.91
N ARG A 156 7.67 -4.86 24.79
CA ARG A 156 8.97 -5.56 24.65
C ARG A 156 10.17 -4.63 24.72
N THR A 157 9.95 -3.33 24.61
CA THR A 157 11.01 -2.31 24.55
C THR A 157 10.77 -1.24 25.61
N LYS A 158 11.78 -0.41 25.88
CA LYS A 158 11.66 0.74 26.78
C LYS A 158 10.99 1.96 26.12
N LEU A 159 10.56 1.84 24.86
CA LEU A 159 9.89 2.90 24.11
C LEU A 159 8.38 2.83 24.35
N LYS A 160 7.79 3.88 24.93
CA LYS A 160 6.38 3.87 25.31
C LYS A 160 5.48 4.03 24.09
N TYR A 161 4.29 3.42 24.14
CA TYR A 161 3.29 3.49 23.07
C TYR A 161 2.97 4.93 22.62
N ARG A 162 2.92 5.88 23.57
CA ARG A 162 2.60 7.30 23.32
C ARG A 162 3.74 8.06 22.62
N GLU A 163 4.97 7.56 22.73
CA GLU A 163 6.16 8.16 22.13
C GLU A 163 6.29 7.77 20.66
N ILE A 164 5.76 6.61 20.26
CA ILE A 164 5.78 6.13 18.88
C ILE A 164 4.72 6.85 18.04
N LYS A 165 5.01 8.07 17.57
CA LYS A 165 4.12 8.83 16.70
C LYS A 165 4.46 8.58 15.23
N ILE A 166 3.83 7.56 14.65
CA ILE A 166 3.89 7.29 13.21
C ILE A 166 2.59 7.83 12.61
N THR A 167 2.70 8.79 11.69
CA THR A 167 1.57 9.46 11.05
C THR A 167 1.68 9.42 9.54
N LEU A 168 0.57 9.75 8.87
CA LEU A 168 0.57 10.07 7.45
C LEU A 168 1.48 11.29 7.22
N GLN A 169 2.29 11.27 6.17
CA GLN A 169 3.18 12.36 5.76
C GLN A 169 2.76 12.96 4.43
#